data_AF-A0A4R3TEA0-F1
#
_entry.id   AF-A0A4R3TEA0-F1
#
_cell.length_a   1.000
_cell.length_b   1.000
_cell.length_c   1.000
_cell.angle_alpha   90.00
_cell.angle_beta   90.00
_cell.angle_gamma   90.00
#
_symmetry.space_group_name_H-M   'P 1'
#
loop_
_entity.id
_entity.type
_entity.pdbx_description
1 polymer ?
#
loop_
_entity_poly.entity_id
_entity_poly.type
_entity_poly.pdbx_seq_one_letter_code
_entity_poly.pdbx_strand_id
1 'polypeptide(L)'
;MNKTLAELEDGFRGEITVLLLQVNKGVTAKGAPYLSFQLQDKTGSMDAKYWNVPENLLYAYKPGMLVKVSGDVLCHQKQLQFRVNHMEEVNDEEYDIWNFVKSGPIAKDELQKEITAYIASIRNEAIHAITQAFITDYEKDFYTYPAAMKNHHDFVSGLATHVLGMLHMADALCKQYTLLNRDLLIAGVILHDIGKLIELSGAVVTDYTKEGKLLGHISIMQSKVEEKAKQLGYTGEEVLLLRHMILAHHGQYAYGSPVLPMIPEAEMLYLLDNMDARMQSMEKALAPIEPGGFTPRIFAMENRFLYKSTLGNNSKK
;
A
#
# COMPACT_ATOMS: atom_id res chain seq x y z
N MET A 1 29.94 1.32 5.43
CA MET A 1 28.59 1.83 5.10
C MET A 1 28.18 1.19 3.80
N ASN A 2 27.14 0.36 3.80
CA ASN A 2 26.58 -0.18 2.55
C ASN A 2 25.89 0.96 1.82
N LYS A 3 26.21 1.16 0.53
CA LYS A 3 25.51 2.13 -0.31
C LYS A 3 24.05 1.72 -0.51
N THR A 4 23.16 2.70 -0.58
CA THR A 4 21.74 2.51 -0.95
C THR A 4 21.57 2.49 -2.46
N LEU A 5 20.46 1.95 -2.96
CA LEU A 5 20.13 1.87 -4.39
C LEU A 5 20.11 3.24 -5.07
N ALA A 6 19.63 4.29 -4.37
CA ALA A 6 19.62 5.65 -4.91
C ALA A 6 21.02 6.28 -5.05
N GLU A 7 22.03 5.76 -4.37
CA GLU A 7 23.43 6.23 -4.43
C GLU A 7 24.28 5.44 -5.45
N LEU A 8 23.66 4.51 -6.16
CA LEU A 8 24.32 3.70 -7.17
C LEU A 8 24.34 4.45 -8.50
N GLU A 9 25.51 4.44 -9.12
CA GLU A 9 25.79 5.10 -10.39
C GLU A 9 26.38 4.10 -11.39
N ASP A 10 26.38 4.47 -12.67
CA ASP A 10 27.00 3.66 -13.71
C ASP A 10 28.48 3.36 -13.39
N GLY A 11 28.86 2.09 -13.51
CA GLY A 11 30.20 1.63 -13.17
C GLY A 11 30.44 1.32 -11.70
N PHE A 12 29.44 1.49 -10.81
CA PHE A 12 29.53 0.98 -9.44
C PHE A 12 29.85 -0.52 -9.45
N ARG A 13 30.73 -0.97 -8.55
CA ARG A 13 31.07 -2.37 -8.30
C ARG A 13 31.13 -2.61 -6.81
N GLY A 14 30.42 -3.61 -6.32
CA GLY A 14 30.43 -3.93 -4.90
C GLY A 14 29.27 -4.80 -4.48
N GLU A 15 29.03 -4.78 -3.17
CA GLU A 15 27.98 -5.54 -2.50
C GLU A 15 26.95 -4.61 -1.88
N ILE A 16 25.68 -5.01 -1.98
CA ILE A 16 24.55 -4.33 -1.35
C ILE A 16 23.61 -5.38 -0.73
N THR A 17 22.91 -5.00 0.33
CA THR A 17 21.83 -5.82 0.91
C THR A 17 20.51 -5.24 0.45
N VAL A 18 19.64 -6.07 -0.13
CA VAL A 18 18.38 -5.64 -0.75
C VAL A 18 17.29 -6.69 -0.57
N LEU A 19 16.04 -6.26 -0.65
CA LEU A 19 14.86 -7.12 -0.73
C LEU A 19 14.58 -7.49 -2.19
N LEU A 20 14.24 -8.75 -2.46
CA LEU A 20 13.73 -9.20 -3.75
C LEU A 20 12.22 -8.93 -3.87
N LEU A 21 11.81 -7.96 -4.71
CA LEU A 21 10.38 -7.70 -4.97
C LEU A 21 9.78 -8.63 -6.03
N GLN A 22 10.55 -8.94 -7.06
CA GLN A 22 10.13 -9.80 -8.16
C GLN A 22 11.28 -10.70 -8.57
N VAL A 23 10.95 -11.92 -8.96
CA VAL A 23 11.89 -12.90 -9.50
C VAL A 23 11.26 -13.52 -10.74
N ASN A 24 11.83 -13.27 -11.91
CA ASN A 24 11.37 -13.81 -13.18
C ASN A 24 12.45 -14.68 -13.79
N LYS A 25 12.05 -15.84 -14.31
CA LYS A 25 12.93 -16.76 -15.02
C LYS A 25 12.85 -16.47 -16.50
N GLY A 26 14.00 -16.49 -17.16
CA GLY A 26 14.05 -16.31 -18.60
C GLY A 26 15.12 -17.19 -19.23
N VAL A 27 15.03 -17.29 -20.55
CA VAL A 27 16.02 -17.96 -21.38
C VAL A 27 16.50 -16.96 -22.42
N THR A 28 17.81 -16.84 -22.59
CA THR A 28 18.40 -15.99 -23.62
C THR A 28 18.09 -16.55 -25.02
N ALA A 29 18.26 -15.74 -26.06
CA ALA A 29 18.14 -16.20 -27.44
C ALA A 29 19.06 -17.39 -27.78
N LYS A 30 20.15 -17.59 -27.02
CA LYS A 30 21.10 -18.70 -27.17
C LYS A 30 20.80 -19.90 -26.25
N GLY A 31 19.65 -19.92 -25.56
CA GLY A 31 19.24 -21.03 -24.70
C GLY A 31 19.79 -21.01 -23.27
N ALA A 32 20.69 -20.07 -22.94
CA ALA A 32 21.22 -19.97 -21.57
C ALA A 32 20.17 -19.38 -20.61
N PRO A 33 19.95 -19.99 -19.42
CA PRO A 33 18.98 -19.51 -18.45
C PRO A 33 19.50 -18.27 -17.71
N TYR A 34 18.58 -17.39 -17.30
CA TYR A 34 18.87 -16.21 -16.49
C TYR A 34 17.73 -15.91 -15.52
N LEU A 35 18.04 -15.15 -14.47
CA LEU A 35 17.06 -14.59 -13.56
C LEU A 35 17.02 -13.08 -13.71
N SER A 36 15.82 -12.52 -13.76
CA SER A 36 15.57 -11.08 -13.67
C SER A 36 14.93 -10.77 -12.33
N PHE A 37 15.41 -9.71 -11.68
CA PHE A 37 14.92 -9.27 -10.39
C PHE A 37 14.47 -7.83 -10.43
N GLN A 38 13.60 -7.48 -9.50
CA GLN A 38 13.43 -6.11 -9.05
C GLN A 38 13.96 -6.03 -7.62
N LEU A 39 15.10 -5.37 -7.43
CA LEU A 39 15.73 -5.17 -6.12
C LEU A 39 15.08 -3.95 -5.45
N GLN A 40 14.94 -3.98 -4.13
CA GLN A 40 14.44 -2.85 -3.34
C GLN A 40 15.25 -2.62 -2.08
N ASP A 41 15.40 -1.34 -1.72
CA ASP A 41 15.69 -0.90 -0.37
C ASP A 41 14.76 0.28 -0.02
N LYS A 42 14.97 0.93 1.14
CA LYS A 42 14.18 2.08 1.57
C LYS A 42 14.23 3.29 0.62
N THR A 43 15.24 3.38 -0.25
CA THR A 43 15.48 4.53 -1.14
C THR A 43 14.84 4.36 -2.51
N GLY A 44 14.59 3.14 -2.95
CA GLY A 44 14.04 2.91 -4.28
C GLY A 44 14.04 1.44 -4.71
N SER A 45 13.85 1.25 -6.00
CA SER A 45 13.97 -0.06 -6.64
C SER A 45 14.81 0.02 -7.90
N MET A 46 15.47 -1.08 -8.25
CA MET A 46 16.34 -1.19 -9.42
C MET A 46 16.17 -2.55 -10.09
N ASP A 47 16.08 -2.58 -11.42
CA ASP A 47 16.08 -3.83 -12.16
C ASP A 47 17.45 -4.49 -12.07
N ALA A 48 17.46 -5.82 -11.96
CA ALA A 48 18.70 -6.59 -11.94
C ALA A 48 18.63 -7.85 -12.79
N LYS A 49 19.78 -8.30 -13.29
CA LYS A 49 19.89 -9.55 -14.06
C LYS A 49 21.06 -10.39 -13.59
N TYR A 50 20.78 -11.65 -13.30
CA TYR A 50 21.78 -12.69 -13.07
C TYR A 50 21.80 -13.62 -14.27
N TRP A 51 22.90 -13.60 -15.01
CA TRP A 51 23.06 -14.34 -16.26
C TRP A 51 23.72 -15.70 -16.04
N ASN A 52 23.44 -16.66 -16.91
CA ASN A 52 24.02 -18.01 -16.90
C ASN A 52 23.85 -18.70 -15.54
N VAL A 53 22.66 -18.58 -14.96
CA VAL A 53 22.37 -19.06 -13.60
C VAL A 53 22.39 -20.59 -13.58
N PRO A 54 23.18 -21.22 -12.71
CA PRO A 54 23.18 -22.67 -12.52
C PRO A 54 21.80 -23.19 -12.13
N GLU A 55 21.48 -24.42 -12.55
CA GLU A 55 20.14 -25.01 -12.35
C GLU A 55 19.72 -25.08 -10.88
N ASN A 56 20.67 -25.34 -9.97
CA ASN A 56 20.43 -25.38 -8.53
C ASN A 56 20.04 -24.00 -7.95
N LEU A 57 20.43 -22.89 -8.60
CA LEU A 57 20.08 -21.53 -8.16
C LEU A 57 18.81 -20.98 -8.82
N LEU A 58 18.33 -21.59 -9.90
CA LEU A 58 17.12 -21.12 -10.61
C LEU A 58 15.86 -21.14 -9.75
N TYR A 59 15.84 -21.94 -8.68
CA TYR A 59 14.70 -22.07 -7.76
C TYR A 59 15.04 -21.62 -6.34
N ALA A 60 16.26 -21.17 -6.09
CA ALA A 60 16.74 -20.78 -4.77
C ALA A 60 16.15 -19.44 -4.30
N TYR A 61 15.82 -18.54 -5.24
CA TYR A 61 15.37 -17.19 -4.92
C TYR A 61 13.87 -17.00 -5.14
N LYS A 62 13.23 -16.33 -4.18
CA LYS A 62 11.81 -16.02 -4.17
C LYS A 62 11.61 -14.55 -3.79
N PRO A 63 10.53 -13.93 -4.27
CA PRO A 63 10.13 -12.63 -3.75
C PRO A 63 9.96 -12.67 -2.22
N GLY A 64 10.36 -11.60 -1.54
CA GLY A 64 10.32 -11.48 -0.07
C GLY A 64 11.65 -11.80 0.61
N MET A 65 12.60 -12.43 -0.08
CA MET A 65 13.91 -12.75 0.49
C MET A 65 14.78 -11.50 0.61
N LEU A 66 15.42 -11.33 1.77
CA LEU A 66 16.58 -10.46 1.92
C LEU A 66 17.81 -11.16 1.37
N VAL A 67 18.53 -10.47 0.51
CA VAL A 67 19.71 -11.01 -0.15
C VAL A 67 20.84 -10.01 -0.11
N LYS A 68 22.05 -10.54 0.02
CA LYS A 68 23.28 -9.79 -0.23
C LYS A 68 23.69 -10.07 -1.66
N VAL A 69 23.74 -9.02 -2.46
CA VAL A 69 23.99 -9.09 -3.91
C VAL A 69 25.32 -8.42 -4.20
N SER A 70 26.21 -9.15 -4.86
CA SER A 70 27.46 -8.63 -5.39
C SER A 70 27.37 -8.48 -6.91
N GLY A 71 27.92 -7.40 -7.44
CA GLY A 71 27.86 -7.15 -8.87
C GLY A 71 28.28 -5.75 -9.28
N ASP A 72 27.77 -5.35 -10.44
CA ASP A 72 28.07 -4.05 -11.03
C ASP A 72 26.84 -3.39 -11.64
N VAL A 73 26.79 -2.07 -11.56
CA VAL A 73 25.69 -1.28 -12.13
C VAL A 73 26.07 -0.82 -13.52
N LEU A 74 25.18 -1.07 -14.47
CA LEU A 74 25.34 -0.73 -15.87
C LEU A 74 24.21 0.18 -16.32
N CYS A 75 24.53 1.25 -17.04
CA CYS A 75 23.54 2.07 -17.71
C CYS A 75 23.22 1.52 -19.10
N HIS A 76 21.98 1.09 -19.33
CA HIS A 76 21.47 0.68 -20.63
C HIS A 76 20.26 1.54 -21.03
N GLN A 77 20.36 2.25 -22.15
CA GLN A 77 19.30 3.16 -22.64
C GLN A 77 18.83 4.20 -21.58
N LYS A 78 19.78 4.80 -20.85
CA LYS A 78 19.53 5.76 -19.75
C LYS A 78 18.83 5.18 -18.51
N GLN A 79 18.72 3.86 -18.41
CA GLN A 79 18.21 3.18 -17.21
C GLN A 79 19.36 2.40 -16.56
N LEU A 80 19.53 2.58 -15.25
CA LEU A 80 20.49 1.79 -14.48
C LEU A 80 19.93 0.39 -14.25
N GLN A 81 20.78 -0.63 -14.42
CA GLN A 81 20.46 -2.02 -14.15
C GLN A 81 21.62 -2.67 -13.40
N PHE A 82 21.31 -3.41 -12.34
CA PHE A 82 22.31 -4.16 -11.59
C PHE A 82 22.60 -5.50 -12.26
N ARG A 83 23.84 -5.74 -12.68
CA ARG A 83 24.30 -7.05 -13.12
C ARG A 83 24.80 -7.84 -11.93
N VAL A 84 24.11 -8.92 -11.62
CA VAL A 84 24.41 -9.80 -10.49
C VAL A 84 25.52 -10.77 -10.88
N ASN A 85 26.58 -10.81 -10.05
CA ASN A 85 27.67 -11.78 -10.16
C ASN A 85 27.51 -12.92 -9.15
N HIS A 86 27.11 -12.58 -7.92
CA HIS A 86 26.82 -13.55 -6.87
C HIS A 86 25.74 -13.01 -5.94
N MET A 87 24.91 -13.89 -5.40
CA MET A 87 23.80 -13.54 -4.51
C MET A 87 23.58 -14.62 -3.46
N GLU A 88 23.48 -14.22 -2.21
CA GLU A 88 23.24 -15.10 -1.06
C GLU A 88 22.06 -14.58 -0.23
N GLU A 89 21.27 -15.50 0.32
CA GLU A 89 20.23 -15.17 1.28
C GLU A 89 20.87 -14.69 2.58
N VAL A 90 20.29 -13.64 3.15
CA VAL A 90 20.69 -13.12 4.45
C VAL A 90 19.63 -13.56 5.46
N ASN A 91 20.07 -14.09 6.60
CA ASN A 91 19.16 -14.57 7.62
C ASN A 91 18.50 -13.39 8.36
N ASP A 92 17.18 -13.45 8.56
CA ASP A 92 16.35 -12.37 9.11
C ASP A 92 16.74 -11.95 10.54
N GLU A 93 17.52 -12.77 11.27
CA GLU A 93 17.96 -12.44 12.63
C GLU A 93 18.99 -11.30 12.69
N GLU A 94 19.75 -11.07 11.62
CA GLU A 94 20.76 -10.00 11.55
C GLU A 94 20.20 -8.71 10.92
N TYR A 95 19.10 -8.80 10.16
CA TYR A 95 18.55 -7.69 9.39
C TYR A 95 17.03 -7.61 9.52
N ASP A 96 16.55 -6.48 10.04
CA ASP A 96 15.11 -6.19 10.03
C ASP A 96 14.65 -5.81 8.60
N ILE A 97 13.79 -6.66 8.02
CA ILE A 97 13.17 -6.49 6.69
C ILE A 97 12.47 -5.12 6.54
N TRP A 98 12.01 -4.53 7.63
CA TRP A 98 11.37 -3.21 7.63
C TRP A 98 12.34 -2.07 7.23
N ASN A 99 13.66 -2.29 7.30
CA ASN A 99 14.68 -1.34 6.82
C ASN A 99 14.87 -1.34 5.29
N PHE A 100 14.28 -2.31 4.58
CA PHE A 100 14.45 -2.50 3.13
C PHE A 100 13.16 -2.28 2.34
N VAL A 101 12.14 -1.81 3.03
CA VAL A 101 10.83 -1.46 2.48
C VAL A 101 10.61 0.03 2.61
N LYS A 102 9.89 0.60 1.64
CA LYS A 102 9.52 2.01 1.70
C LYS A 102 8.60 2.20 2.91
N SER A 103 8.88 3.20 3.73
CA SER A 103 8.03 3.60 4.86
C SER A 103 7.24 4.86 4.50
N GLY A 104 6.05 5.00 5.08
CA GLY A 104 5.28 6.22 5.00
C GLY A 104 5.95 7.43 5.69
N PRO A 105 5.45 8.65 5.45
CA PRO A 105 5.97 9.86 6.05
C PRO A 105 5.61 10.03 7.54
N ILE A 106 4.62 9.27 8.03
CA ILE A 106 4.12 9.34 9.41
C ILE A 106 4.66 8.14 10.19
N ALA A 107 5.19 8.40 11.39
CA ALA A 107 5.70 7.33 12.24
C ALA A 107 4.56 6.43 12.74
N LYS A 108 4.85 5.13 12.91
CA LYS A 108 3.85 4.14 13.36
C LYS A 108 3.16 4.55 14.67
N ASP A 109 3.94 5.01 15.65
CA ASP A 109 3.41 5.41 16.96
C ASP A 109 2.47 6.64 16.86
N GLU A 110 2.73 7.53 15.90
CA GLU A 110 1.88 8.69 15.61
C GLU A 110 0.58 8.26 14.93
N LEU A 111 0.65 7.36 13.94
CA LEU A 111 -0.53 6.75 13.32
C LEU A 111 -1.42 6.07 14.36
N GLN A 112 -0.83 5.28 15.27
CA GLN A 112 -1.55 4.62 16.36
C GLN A 112 -2.24 5.63 17.26
N LYS A 113 -1.49 6.63 17.73
CA LYS A 113 -2.01 7.67 18.62
C LYS A 113 -3.21 8.40 18.01
N GLU A 114 -3.08 8.86 16.76
CA GLU A 114 -4.15 9.64 16.11
C GLU A 114 -5.38 8.80 15.79
N ILE A 115 -5.20 7.59 15.23
CA ILE A 115 -6.33 6.72 14.89
C ILE A 115 -7.06 6.27 16.16
N THR A 116 -6.35 5.93 17.24
CA THR A 116 -6.96 5.63 18.54
C THR A 116 -7.76 6.83 19.08
N ALA A 117 -7.27 8.07 18.90
CA ALA A 117 -8.02 9.26 19.31
C ALA A 117 -9.33 9.43 18.51
N TYR A 118 -9.32 9.11 17.21
CA TYR A 118 -10.54 9.09 16.39
C TYR A 118 -11.54 8.05 16.86
N ILE A 119 -11.09 6.82 17.13
CA ILE A 119 -11.94 5.75 17.66
C ILE A 119 -12.57 6.19 18.98
N ALA A 120 -11.77 6.69 19.92
CA ALA A 120 -12.25 7.17 21.21
C ALA A 120 -13.24 8.35 21.12
N SER A 121 -13.29 9.05 19.98
CA SER A 121 -14.22 10.16 19.76
C SER A 121 -15.63 9.72 19.29
N ILE A 122 -15.80 8.45 18.90
CA ILE A 122 -17.08 7.89 18.45
C ILE A 122 -18.03 7.79 19.65
N ARG A 123 -19.23 8.37 19.54
CA ARG A 123 -20.21 8.45 20.63
C ARG A 123 -21.24 7.33 20.59
N ASN A 124 -21.63 6.86 19.41
CA ASN A 124 -22.53 5.71 19.29
C ASN A 124 -21.82 4.44 19.81
N GLU A 125 -22.41 3.81 20.82
CA GLU A 125 -21.82 2.68 21.55
C GLU A 125 -21.54 1.47 20.64
N ALA A 126 -22.50 1.08 19.80
CA ALA A 126 -22.36 -0.07 18.92
C ALA A 126 -21.26 0.16 17.86
N ILE A 127 -21.27 1.33 17.23
CA ILE A 127 -20.26 1.72 16.23
C ILE A 127 -18.87 1.76 16.86
N HIS A 128 -18.75 2.37 18.05
CA HIS A 128 -17.49 2.42 18.79
C HIS A 128 -16.98 1.02 19.12
N ALA A 129 -17.83 0.17 19.74
CA ALA A 129 -17.44 -1.16 20.17
C ALA A 129 -17.00 -2.05 19.01
N ILE A 130 -17.73 -2.03 17.88
CA ILE A 130 -17.37 -2.79 16.68
C ILE A 130 -16.04 -2.27 16.12
N THR A 131 -15.89 -0.96 15.94
CA THR A 131 -14.67 -0.35 15.36
C THR A 131 -13.44 -0.64 16.22
N GLN A 132 -13.55 -0.44 17.53
CA GLN A 132 -12.48 -0.72 18.48
C GLN A 132 -12.11 -2.21 18.48
N ALA A 133 -13.08 -3.12 18.43
CA ALA A 133 -12.82 -4.56 18.41
C ALA A 133 -12.00 -4.97 17.18
N PHE A 134 -12.32 -4.42 16.00
CA PHE A 134 -11.52 -4.67 14.79
C PHE A 134 -10.09 -4.15 14.92
N ILE A 135 -9.90 -2.92 15.40
CA ILE A 135 -8.55 -2.37 15.54
C ILE A 135 -7.73 -3.13 16.58
N THR A 136 -8.36 -3.62 17.65
CA THR A 136 -7.69 -4.51 18.62
C THR A 136 -7.31 -5.86 17.99
N ASP A 137 -8.23 -6.51 17.27
CA ASP A 137 -7.99 -7.83 16.67
C ASP A 137 -6.88 -7.79 15.59
N TYR A 138 -6.78 -6.67 14.87
CA TYR A 138 -5.90 -6.51 13.72
C TYR A 138 -4.75 -5.51 13.95
N GLU A 139 -4.49 -5.10 15.20
CA GLU A 139 -3.62 -3.97 15.54
C GLU A 139 -2.26 -4.06 14.83
N LYS A 140 -1.56 -5.18 14.98
CA LYS A 140 -0.22 -5.36 14.42
C LYS A 140 -0.19 -5.15 12.89
N ASP A 141 -1.15 -5.75 12.20
CA ASP A 141 -1.17 -5.81 10.74
C ASP A 141 -1.73 -4.52 10.13
N PHE A 142 -2.74 -3.92 10.75
CA PHE A 142 -3.33 -2.65 10.32
C PHE A 142 -2.31 -1.53 10.18
N TYR A 143 -1.37 -1.43 11.14
CA TYR A 143 -0.32 -0.42 11.13
C TYR A 143 0.95 -0.80 10.35
N THR A 144 0.97 -1.95 9.67
CA THR A 144 2.15 -2.40 8.91
C THR A 144 1.85 -2.70 7.45
N TYR A 145 0.62 -3.08 7.10
CA TYR A 145 0.22 -3.41 5.74
C TYR A 145 0.21 -2.19 4.79
N PRO A 146 0.51 -2.39 3.49
CA PRO A 146 0.29 -1.38 2.46
C PRO A 146 -1.20 -1.21 2.14
N ALA A 147 -1.61 -0.05 1.64
CA ALA A 147 -3.01 0.17 1.22
C ALA A 147 -3.31 -0.48 -0.14
N ALA A 148 -2.30 -0.59 -1.01
CA ALA A 148 -2.42 -1.22 -2.33
C ALA A 148 -1.12 -1.93 -2.72
N MET A 149 -1.22 -2.89 -3.64
CA MET A 149 -0.04 -3.63 -4.12
C MET A 149 0.94 -2.78 -4.94
N LYS A 150 0.44 -1.82 -5.74
CA LYS A 150 1.26 -1.03 -6.70
C LYS A 150 0.79 0.42 -6.90
N ASN A 151 -0.34 0.78 -6.32
CA ASN A 151 -1.00 2.06 -6.61
C ASN A 151 -0.65 3.08 -5.52
N HIS A 152 -1.66 3.54 -4.77
CA HIS A 152 -1.51 4.51 -3.70
C HIS A 152 -1.10 3.82 -2.41
N HIS A 153 -0.23 4.48 -1.64
CA HIS A 153 0.25 4.00 -0.35
C HIS A 153 0.76 2.53 -0.40
N ASP A 154 1.53 2.19 -1.44
CA ASP A 154 2.17 0.88 -1.65
C ASP A 154 3.43 0.67 -0.81
N PHE A 155 3.42 1.25 0.39
CA PHE A 155 4.53 1.28 1.34
C PHE A 155 4.06 0.78 2.71
N VAL A 156 5.00 0.52 3.60
CA VAL A 156 4.71 0.02 4.95
C VAL A 156 3.97 1.06 5.77
N SER A 157 2.95 0.61 6.48
CA SER A 157 1.95 1.46 7.16
C SER A 157 1.11 2.29 6.19
N GLY A 158 1.08 1.90 4.90
CA GLY A 158 0.31 2.57 3.87
C GLY A 158 -1.19 2.56 4.14
N LEU A 159 -1.74 1.43 4.62
CA LEU A 159 -3.16 1.32 4.97
C LEU A 159 -3.54 2.32 6.07
N ALA A 160 -2.80 2.33 7.18
CA ALA A 160 -3.05 3.27 8.28
C ALA A 160 -2.82 4.74 7.87
N THR A 161 -1.83 5.02 7.01
CA THR A 161 -1.58 6.38 6.49
C THR A 161 -2.76 6.87 5.64
N HIS A 162 -3.28 6.01 4.76
CA HIS A 162 -4.46 6.27 3.93
C HIS A 162 -5.69 6.54 4.80
N VAL A 163 -5.96 5.66 5.77
CA VAL A 163 -7.06 5.83 6.73
C VAL A 163 -6.93 7.15 7.50
N LEU A 164 -5.73 7.51 7.99
CA LEU A 164 -5.55 8.76 8.72
C LEU A 164 -5.80 10.01 7.85
N GLY A 165 -5.32 10.01 6.61
CA GLY A 165 -5.59 11.10 5.65
C GLY A 165 -7.09 11.28 5.41
N MET A 166 -7.80 10.17 5.21
CA MET A 166 -9.26 10.17 5.08
C MET A 166 -9.97 10.63 6.35
N LEU A 167 -9.49 10.27 7.55
CA LEU A 167 -10.06 10.70 8.83
C LEU A 167 -9.95 12.22 9.02
N HIS A 168 -8.81 12.82 8.69
CA HIS A 168 -8.63 14.27 8.73
C HIS A 168 -9.62 14.98 7.81
N MET A 169 -9.79 14.49 6.58
CA MET A 169 -10.74 15.04 5.62
C MET A 169 -12.20 14.81 6.05
N ALA A 170 -12.54 13.61 6.50
CA ALA A 170 -13.88 13.26 6.99
C ALA A 170 -14.32 14.17 8.14
N ASP A 171 -13.44 14.41 9.11
CA ASP A 171 -13.74 15.29 10.25
C ASP A 171 -13.95 16.75 9.83
N ALA A 172 -13.15 17.23 8.86
CA ALA A 172 -13.32 18.56 8.29
C ALA A 172 -14.67 18.67 7.54
N LEU A 173 -15.02 17.67 6.73
CA LEU A 173 -16.25 17.68 5.94
C LEU A 173 -17.51 17.51 6.80
N CYS A 174 -17.44 16.78 7.92
CA CYS A 174 -18.55 16.71 8.89
C CYS A 174 -18.89 18.08 9.52
N LYS A 175 -17.91 19.00 9.61
CA LYS A 175 -18.17 20.38 10.09
C LYS A 175 -18.91 21.21 9.04
N GLN A 176 -18.70 20.92 7.76
CA GLN A 176 -19.33 21.61 6.64
C GLN A 176 -20.71 21.06 6.29
N TYR A 177 -20.86 19.73 6.29
CA TYR A 177 -22.07 19.03 5.88
C TYR A 177 -22.76 18.42 7.11
N THR A 178 -23.66 19.18 7.72
CA THR A 178 -24.37 18.78 8.95
C THR A 178 -25.33 17.60 8.77
N LEU A 179 -25.58 17.17 7.53
CA LEU A 179 -26.37 15.98 7.22
C LEU A 179 -25.59 14.68 7.44
N LEU A 180 -24.27 14.74 7.58
CA LEU A 180 -23.41 13.58 7.82
C LEU A 180 -23.45 13.16 9.29
N ASN A 181 -23.66 11.87 9.53
CA ASN A 181 -23.37 11.22 10.79
C ASN A 181 -21.86 10.99 10.91
N ARG A 182 -21.22 11.83 11.72
CA ARG A 182 -19.77 11.78 11.96
C ARG A 182 -19.30 10.42 12.46
N ASP A 183 -20.00 9.81 13.42
CA ASP A 183 -19.58 8.54 14.02
C ASP A 183 -19.58 7.41 12.98
N LEU A 184 -20.62 7.35 12.16
CA LEU A 184 -20.72 6.38 11.06
C LEU A 184 -19.66 6.61 9.99
N LEU A 185 -19.40 7.86 9.59
CA LEU A 185 -18.38 8.16 8.59
C LEU A 185 -16.98 7.80 9.09
N ILE A 186 -16.62 8.19 10.32
CA ILE A 186 -15.31 7.88 10.92
C ILE A 186 -15.10 6.37 11.03
N ALA A 187 -16.10 5.63 11.51
CA ALA A 187 -16.02 4.16 11.56
C ALA A 187 -15.96 3.53 10.17
N GLY A 188 -16.73 4.03 9.20
CA GLY A 188 -16.68 3.59 7.81
C GLY A 188 -15.28 3.75 7.21
N VAL A 189 -14.66 4.92 7.42
CA VAL A 189 -13.27 5.19 7.00
C VAL A 189 -12.29 4.21 7.64
N ILE A 190 -12.41 3.90 8.93
CA ILE A 190 -11.48 2.98 9.60
C ILE A 190 -11.66 1.53 9.11
N LEU A 191 -12.90 1.10 8.88
CA LEU A 191 -13.22 -0.31 8.63
C LEU A 191 -13.17 -0.72 7.16
N HIS A 192 -13.35 0.20 6.20
CA HIS A 192 -13.64 -0.15 4.80
C HIS A 192 -12.65 -1.13 4.18
N ASP A 193 -11.36 -0.97 4.50
CA ASP A 193 -10.26 -1.71 3.87
C ASP A 193 -9.56 -2.73 4.78
N ILE A 194 -10.04 -2.95 6.02
CA ILE A 194 -9.43 -3.96 6.92
C ILE A 194 -9.48 -5.37 6.31
N GLY A 195 -10.44 -5.64 5.42
CA GLY A 195 -10.50 -6.88 4.66
C GLY A 195 -9.22 -7.17 3.84
N LYS A 196 -8.41 -6.15 3.50
CA LYS A 196 -7.13 -6.30 2.81
C LYS A 196 -6.12 -7.13 3.60
N LEU A 197 -6.23 -7.13 4.92
CA LEU A 197 -5.40 -7.95 5.81
C LEU A 197 -5.62 -9.46 5.62
N ILE A 198 -6.79 -9.84 5.07
CA ILE A 198 -7.15 -11.23 4.74
C ILE A 198 -7.00 -11.48 3.22
N GLU A 199 -7.30 -10.47 2.41
CA GLU A 199 -7.17 -10.54 0.95
C GLU A 199 -5.71 -10.74 0.50
N LEU A 200 -4.75 -10.16 1.24
CA LEU A 200 -3.33 -10.15 0.89
C LEU A 200 -2.49 -11.03 1.82
N SER A 201 -1.45 -11.66 1.27
CA SER A 201 -0.63 -12.67 1.94
C SER A 201 0.33 -12.14 3.02
N GLY A 202 0.52 -10.83 3.14
CA GLY A 202 1.46 -10.22 4.08
C GLY A 202 1.81 -8.78 3.70
N ALA A 203 2.57 -8.07 4.53
CA ALA A 203 2.96 -6.68 4.26
C ALA A 203 4.11 -6.54 3.25
N VAL A 204 4.93 -7.59 3.08
CA VAL A 204 6.13 -7.59 2.22
C VAL A 204 5.90 -8.54 1.06
N VAL A 205 6.06 -8.04 -0.17
CA VAL A 205 5.75 -8.76 -1.42
C VAL A 205 4.37 -9.42 -1.37
N THR A 206 3.36 -8.57 -1.30
CA THR A 206 1.94 -8.93 -1.32
C THR A 206 1.59 -9.76 -2.57
N ASP A 207 0.97 -10.93 -2.36
CA ASP A 207 0.13 -11.60 -3.36
C ASP A 207 -1.26 -11.79 -2.76
N TYR A 208 -2.26 -12.07 -3.58
CA TYR A 208 -3.60 -12.36 -3.08
C TYR A 208 -3.64 -13.76 -2.48
N THR A 209 -4.27 -13.88 -1.32
CA THR A 209 -4.63 -15.17 -0.73
C THR A 209 -5.67 -15.88 -1.59
N LYS A 210 -5.85 -17.19 -1.41
CA LYS A 210 -6.93 -17.94 -2.09
C LYS A 210 -8.31 -17.30 -1.81
N GLU A 211 -8.53 -16.89 -0.58
CA GLU A 211 -9.77 -16.23 -0.17
C GLU A 211 -9.90 -14.84 -0.81
N GLY A 212 -8.82 -14.05 -0.82
CA GLY A 212 -8.76 -12.77 -1.50
C GLY A 212 -9.06 -12.84 -2.99
N LYS A 213 -8.45 -13.79 -3.72
CA LYS A 213 -8.69 -13.99 -5.16
C LYS A 213 -10.14 -14.36 -5.48
N LEU A 214 -10.83 -15.06 -4.58
CA LEU A 214 -12.18 -15.57 -4.81
C LEU A 214 -13.29 -14.64 -4.32
N LEU A 215 -13.07 -13.92 -3.21
CA LEU A 215 -14.12 -13.14 -2.53
C LEU A 215 -13.89 -11.63 -2.61
N GLY A 216 -12.64 -11.19 -2.57
CA GLY A 216 -12.25 -9.79 -2.43
C GLY A 216 -12.48 -9.22 -1.02
N HIS A 217 -11.70 -8.21 -0.64
CA HIS A 217 -11.73 -7.61 0.70
C HIS A 217 -13.10 -7.04 1.08
N ILE A 218 -13.88 -6.49 0.14
CA ILE A 218 -15.22 -5.93 0.41
C ILE A 218 -16.16 -7.00 0.98
N SER A 219 -16.26 -8.14 0.27
CA SER A 219 -17.13 -9.25 0.64
C SER A 219 -16.70 -9.88 1.97
N ILE A 220 -15.38 -10.00 2.17
CA ILE A 220 -14.79 -10.50 3.40
C ILE A 220 -15.13 -9.57 4.57
N MET A 221 -14.88 -8.26 4.40
CA MET A 221 -14.96 -7.31 5.50
C MET A 221 -16.40 -7.09 5.97
N GLN A 222 -17.37 -6.95 5.06
CA GLN A 222 -18.77 -6.83 5.48
C GLN A 222 -19.26 -8.07 6.25
N SER A 223 -18.77 -9.27 5.89
CA SER A 223 -19.15 -10.51 6.58
C SER A 223 -18.51 -10.58 7.95
N LYS A 224 -17.27 -10.10 8.09
CA LYS A 224 -16.58 -10.01 9.37
C LYS A 224 -17.28 -9.04 10.30
N VAL A 225 -17.75 -7.89 9.80
CA VAL A 225 -18.50 -6.92 10.60
C VAL A 225 -19.77 -7.54 11.17
N GLU A 226 -20.54 -8.26 10.37
CA GLU A 226 -21.73 -8.99 10.83
C GLU A 226 -21.39 -9.98 11.95
N GLU A 227 -20.35 -10.80 11.74
CA GLU A 227 -19.90 -11.82 12.71
C GLU A 227 -19.48 -11.18 14.03
N LYS A 228 -18.63 -10.14 13.97
CA LYS A 228 -18.10 -9.45 15.13
C LYS A 228 -19.20 -8.71 15.90
N ALA A 229 -20.10 -8.03 15.19
CA ALA A 229 -21.23 -7.34 15.81
C ALA A 229 -22.11 -8.32 16.59
N LYS A 230 -22.42 -9.48 16.00
CA LYS A 230 -23.17 -10.55 16.67
C LYS A 230 -22.47 -11.09 17.91
N GLN A 231 -21.15 -11.29 17.87
CA GLN A 231 -20.35 -11.72 19.03
C GLN A 231 -20.41 -10.70 20.18
N LEU A 232 -20.45 -9.41 19.85
CA LEU A 232 -20.55 -8.30 20.80
C LEU A 232 -21.99 -8.01 21.26
N GLY A 233 -23.00 -8.70 20.70
CA GLY A 233 -24.40 -8.52 21.06
C GLY A 233 -25.13 -7.39 20.31
N TYR A 234 -24.55 -6.86 19.22
CA TYR A 234 -25.16 -5.82 18.39
C TYR A 234 -25.79 -6.42 17.11
N THR A 235 -27.04 -6.07 16.83
CA THR A 235 -27.78 -6.50 15.62
C THR A 235 -28.68 -5.39 15.05
N GLY A 236 -28.43 -4.14 15.44
CA GLY A 236 -29.25 -2.98 15.08
C GLY A 236 -28.94 -2.38 13.71
N GLU A 237 -29.54 -1.23 13.44
CA GLU A 237 -29.34 -0.46 12.20
C GLU A 237 -27.87 -0.06 12.01
N GLU A 238 -27.12 0.19 13.10
CA GLU A 238 -25.70 0.54 13.04
C GLU A 238 -24.88 -0.52 12.33
N VAL A 239 -25.17 -1.81 12.58
CA VAL A 239 -24.47 -2.93 11.94
C VAL A 239 -24.78 -2.95 10.45
N LEU A 240 -26.05 -2.77 10.08
CA LEU A 240 -26.48 -2.70 8.69
C LEU A 240 -25.80 -1.54 7.95
N LEU A 241 -25.75 -0.36 8.55
CA LEU A 241 -25.15 0.82 7.95
C LEU A 241 -23.63 0.67 7.81
N LEU A 242 -22.92 0.14 8.81
CA LEU A 242 -21.48 -0.15 8.70
C LEU A 242 -21.19 -1.13 7.57
N ARG A 243 -22.00 -2.18 7.42
CA ARG A 243 -21.87 -3.13 6.30
C ARG A 243 -22.13 -2.46 4.95
N HIS A 244 -23.13 -1.57 4.88
CA HIS A 244 -23.42 -0.80 3.68
C HIS A 244 -22.27 0.16 3.31
N MET A 245 -21.67 0.85 4.29
CA MET A 245 -20.49 1.69 4.10
C MET A 245 -19.38 0.89 3.40
N ILE A 246 -19.09 -0.32 3.90
CA ILE A 246 -18.08 -1.22 3.33
C ILE A 246 -18.49 -1.71 1.93
N LEU A 247 -19.73 -2.17 1.75
CA LEU A 247 -20.21 -2.68 0.46
C LEU A 247 -20.28 -1.60 -0.64
N ALA A 248 -20.38 -0.33 -0.28
CA ALA A 248 -20.58 0.77 -1.21
C ALA A 248 -19.32 1.61 -1.48
N HIS A 249 -18.21 1.40 -0.75
CA HIS A 249 -17.12 2.38 -0.71
C HIS A 249 -16.36 2.57 -2.03
N HIS A 250 -16.39 1.59 -2.95
CA HIS A 250 -15.84 1.78 -4.29
C HIS A 250 -16.74 2.66 -5.19
N GLY A 251 -17.95 3.00 -4.74
CA GLY A 251 -18.86 4.00 -5.32
C GLY A 251 -19.56 3.62 -6.62
N GLN A 252 -18.93 2.79 -7.46
CA GLN A 252 -19.43 2.43 -8.78
C GLN A 252 -19.24 0.94 -9.06
N TYR A 253 -20.19 0.34 -9.77
CA TYR A 253 -20.07 -1.05 -10.24
C TYR A 253 -18.82 -1.28 -11.08
N ALA A 254 -18.45 -0.30 -11.92
CA ALA A 254 -17.24 -0.37 -12.76
C ALA A 254 -15.94 -0.38 -11.94
N TYR A 255 -15.98 0.10 -10.70
CA TYR A 255 -14.86 0.05 -9.76
C TYR A 255 -14.93 -1.17 -8.82
N GLY A 256 -15.88 -2.08 -9.06
CA GLY A 256 -16.02 -3.31 -8.29
C GLY A 256 -16.88 -3.19 -7.03
N SER A 257 -17.60 -2.08 -6.85
CA SER A 257 -18.54 -1.93 -5.73
C SER A 257 -19.73 -2.90 -5.87
N PRO A 258 -20.03 -3.76 -4.87
CA PRO A 258 -21.21 -4.62 -4.91
C PRO A 258 -22.54 -3.85 -4.95
N VAL A 259 -22.62 -2.71 -4.26
CA VAL A 259 -23.78 -1.81 -4.26
C VAL A 259 -23.32 -0.37 -4.45
N LEU A 260 -24.24 0.53 -4.82
CA LEU A 260 -23.96 1.96 -4.88
C LEU A 260 -24.12 2.61 -3.51
N PRO A 261 -23.46 3.76 -3.25
CA PRO A 261 -23.77 4.57 -2.09
C PRO A 261 -25.25 4.97 -2.07
N MET A 262 -25.91 4.73 -0.95
CA MET A 262 -27.34 5.02 -0.73
C MET A 262 -27.59 5.90 0.50
N ILE A 263 -26.52 6.24 1.22
CA ILE A 263 -26.54 7.16 2.35
C ILE A 263 -25.42 8.18 2.17
N PRO A 264 -25.57 9.39 2.72
CA PRO A 264 -24.57 10.44 2.55
C PRO A 264 -23.16 10.08 3.00
N GLU A 265 -23.04 9.30 4.07
CA GLU A 265 -21.75 8.86 4.61
C GLU A 265 -21.05 7.92 3.65
N ALA A 266 -21.79 7.05 2.96
CA ALA A 266 -21.22 6.12 1.98
C ALA A 266 -20.75 6.86 0.72
N GLU A 267 -21.51 7.87 0.29
CA GLU A 267 -21.11 8.74 -0.83
C GLU A 267 -19.84 9.51 -0.46
N MET A 268 -19.80 10.05 0.76
CA MET A 268 -18.64 10.76 1.27
C MET A 268 -17.43 9.85 1.40
N LEU A 269 -17.59 8.63 1.94
CA LEU A 269 -16.52 7.65 2.06
C LEU A 269 -15.89 7.34 0.69
N TYR A 270 -16.73 7.06 -0.32
CA TYR A 270 -16.25 6.82 -1.69
C TYR A 270 -15.44 8.00 -2.24
N LEU A 271 -15.94 9.23 -2.08
CA LEU A 271 -15.24 10.42 -2.57
C LEU A 271 -13.92 10.67 -1.82
N LEU A 272 -13.89 10.41 -0.52
CA LEU A 272 -12.70 10.54 0.31
C LEU A 272 -11.62 9.52 -0.08
N ASP A 273 -12.00 8.26 -0.25
CA ASP A 273 -11.10 7.18 -0.69
C ASP A 273 -10.49 7.53 -2.06
N ASN A 274 -11.33 7.91 -3.02
CA ASN A 274 -10.88 8.30 -4.35
C ASN A 274 -9.98 9.55 -4.33
N MET A 275 -10.29 10.53 -3.49
CA MET A 275 -9.52 11.76 -3.35
C MET A 275 -8.11 11.47 -2.82
N ASP A 276 -8.02 10.73 -1.71
CA ASP A 276 -6.74 10.38 -1.09
C ASP A 276 -5.86 9.57 -2.05
N ALA A 277 -6.43 8.51 -2.63
CA ALA A 277 -5.77 7.65 -3.61
C ALA A 277 -5.21 8.44 -4.81
N ARG A 278 -5.99 9.38 -5.35
CA ARG A 278 -5.57 10.20 -6.51
C ARG A 278 -4.51 11.21 -6.14
N MET A 279 -4.64 11.89 -5.00
CA MET A 279 -3.67 12.90 -4.58
C MET A 279 -2.31 12.28 -4.29
N GLN A 280 -2.27 11.14 -3.59
CA GLN A 280 -1.01 10.41 -3.37
C GLN A 280 -0.41 9.92 -4.69
N SER A 281 -1.23 9.37 -5.60
CA SER A 281 -0.75 8.90 -6.90
C SER A 281 -0.12 10.04 -7.73
N MET A 282 -0.71 11.24 -7.68
CA MET A 282 -0.16 12.43 -8.32
C MET A 282 1.15 12.87 -7.67
N GLU A 283 1.22 12.92 -6.35
CA GLU A 283 2.44 13.29 -5.62
C GLU A 283 3.60 12.36 -6.00
N LYS A 284 3.37 11.05 -5.96
CA LYS A 284 4.34 10.03 -6.37
C LYS A 284 4.81 10.22 -7.81
N ALA A 285 3.88 10.50 -8.74
CA ALA A 285 4.21 10.67 -10.14
C ALA A 285 4.96 11.97 -10.44
N LEU A 286 4.67 13.05 -9.71
CA LEU A 286 5.27 14.37 -9.90
C LEU A 286 6.59 14.56 -9.14
N ALA A 287 6.86 13.73 -8.12
CA ALA A 287 8.09 13.80 -7.33
C ALA A 287 9.38 13.87 -8.18
N PRO A 288 9.62 12.98 -9.17
CA PRO A 288 10.86 13.00 -9.97
C PRO A 288 10.84 13.99 -11.15
N ILE A 289 9.74 14.72 -11.37
CA ILE A 289 9.62 15.65 -12.50
C ILE A 289 10.24 17.00 -12.12
N GLU A 290 10.95 17.65 -13.02
CA GLU A 290 11.41 19.03 -12.79
C GLU A 290 10.25 20.03 -12.95
N PRO A 291 10.23 21.16 -12.19
CA PRO A 291 9.23 22.20 -12.39
C PRO A 291 9.18 22.67 -13.86
N GLY A 292 7.97 22.77 -14.42
CA GLY A 292 7.75 23.03 -15.85
C GLY A 292 7.70 21.77 -16.73
N GLY A 293 7.99 20.59 -16.17
CA GLY A 293 7.94 19.31 -16.86
C GLY A 293 6.57 18.61 -16.79
N PHE A 294 6.46 17.52 -17.57
CA PHE A 294 5.31 16.62 -17.58
C PHE A 294 5.72 15.20 -17.20
N THR A 295 4.85 14.48 -16.50
CA THR A 295 4.97 13.03 -16.35
C THR A 295 4.75 12.34 -17.70
N PRO A 296 5.14 11.06 -17.85
CA PRO A 296 4.53 10.17 -18.85
C PRO A 296 3.02 10.01 -18.63
N ARG A 297 2.32 9.36 -19.57
CA ARG A 297 0.89 9.03 -19.38
C ARG A 297 0.73 8.03 -18.24
N ILE A 298 -0.23 8.28 -17.36
CA ILE A 298 -0.52 7.44 -16.20
C ILE A 298 -1.85 6.74 -16.43
N PHE A 299 -1.82 5.43 -16.65
CA PHE A 299 -3.01 4.61 -16.95
C PHE A 299 -4.10 4.77 -15.88
N ALA A 300 -3.72 4.70 -14.60
CA ALA A 300 -4.62 4.85 -13.45
C ALA A 300 -5.25 6.25 -13.31
N MET A 301 -4.76 7.25 -14.04
CA MET A 301 -5.27 8.63 -14.05
C MET A 301 -5.89 8.94 -15.41
N GLU A 302 -6.76 8.05 -15.90
CA GLU A 302 -7.44 8.20 -17.19
C GLU A 302 -6.45 8.41 -18.37
N ASN A 303 -5.27 7.80 -18.29
CA ASN A 303 -4.21 7.87 -19.29
C ASN A 303 -3.71 9.30 -19.60
N ARG A 304 -3.78 10.22 -18.62
CA ARG A 304 -3.37 11.63 -18.77
C ARG A 304 -1.91 11.89 -18.37
N PHE A 305 -1.38 13.01 -18.86
CA PHE A 305 -0.13 13.60 -18.37
C PHE A 305 -0.41 14.51 -17.18
N LEU A 306 0.52 14.59 -16.23
CA LEU A 306 0.47 15.57 -15.13
C LEU A 306 1.58 16.59 -15.32
N TYR A 307 1.28 17.86 -15.07
CA TYR A 307 2.22 18.97 -15.15
C TYR A 307 2.74 19.35 -13.77
N LYS A 308 4.06 19.51 -13.61
CA LYS A 308 4.64 20.04 -12.36
C LYS A 308 4.73 21.57 -12.44
N SER A 309 3.86 22.24 -11.69
CA SER A 309 3.79 23.70 -11.69
C SER A 309 5.10 24.35 -11.20
N THR A 310 5.49 25.47 -11.83
CA THR A 310 6.60 26.33 -11.39
C THR A 310 6.21 27.27 -10.25
N LEU A 311 4.91 27.36 -9.92
CA LEU A 311 4.42 28.20 -8.82
C LEU A 311 4.84 27.72 -7.43
N GLY A 312 5.39 26.49 -7.34
CA GLY A 312 5.73 25.85 -6.07
C GLY A 312 4.49 25.43 -5.26
N ASN A 313 4.69 24.53 -4.31
CA ASN A 313 3.67 24.28 -3.28
C ASN A 313 3.85 25.32 -2.18
N ASN A 314 2.76 25.99 -1.78
CA ASN A 314 2.77 26.99 -0.70
C ASN A 314 3.04 26.39 0.71
N SER A 315 3.37 25.10 0.81
CA SER A 315 3.42 24.34 2.06
C SER A 315 4.82 24.18 2.69
N LYS A 316 5.84 24.94 2.26
CA LYS A 316 7.04 25.13 3.09
C LYS A 316 6.81 26.29 4.07
N LYS A 317 6.06 26.02 5.13
CA LYS A 317 6.15 26.75 6.40
C LYS A 317 6.25 25.74 7.53
#